data_AF-A0A8J4ACN8-F1
#
_entry.id   AF-A0A8J4ACN8-F1
#
_cell.length_a   1.000
_cell.length_b   1.000
_cell.length_c   1.000
_cell.angle_alpha   90.00
_cell.angle_beta   90.00
_cell.angle_gamma   90.00
#
_symmetry.space_group_name_H-M   'P 1'
#
loop_
_entity.id
_entity.type
_entity.pdbx_description
1 polymer ?
#
loop_
_entity_poly.entity_id
_entity_poly.type
_entity_poly.pdbx_seq_one_letter_code
_entity_poly.pdbx_strand_id
1 'polypeptide(L)'
;MRREGAGTDAVGMTNPTRRWYHRSVPSDTTDFRFPGPWLSGLSLAVAPILLLAGTLLRLGTPFFFPHQLAGYDRHPALMSAAYATFLAGVITLWPAVLAVAARVGATRPRWAAGGAALVLLGLFARSFHYGVDTFAFSLVDSAGVGAATSAVAQYYTHPEYVVASLDAGIMAGWVVLAAGCYLSRTMGAVRSVALALMAGLMIGVLKGSTVASVVEVAGLAVAFVPLGVRTLATAPRPRLVVAVAVVPLAVFAVVFGQLG
;
A
#
# COMPACT_ATOMS: atom_id res chain seq x y z
N MET A 1 -10.45 4.68 91.12
CA MET A 1 -10.83 5.44 89.90
C MET A 1 -9.95 4.91 88.77
N ARG A 2 -10.43 4.00 87.88
CA ARG A 2 -11.13 4.28 86.60
C ARG A 2 -10.34 5.30 85.75
N ARG A 3 -9.83 5.05 84.54
CA ARG A 3 -10.18 4.16 83.39
C ARG A 3 -8.89 3.82 82.62
N GLU A 4 -8.61 2.56 82.32
CA GLU A 4 -8.89 1.87 81.04
C GLU A 4 -8.25 2.53 79.81
N GLY A 5 -7.11 1.97 79.39
CA GLY A 5 -6.53 2.18 78.07
C GLY A 5 -7.25 1.33 77.04
N ALA A 6 -7.73 1.97 75.97
CA ALA A 6 -8.25 1.31 74.79
C ALA A 6 -7.14 1.31 73.72
N GLY A 7 -6.57 0.14 73.48
CA GLY A 7 -5.72 -0.14 72.33
C GLY A 7 -6.54 -0.05 71.05
N THR A 8 -6.02 0.68 70.09
CA THR A 8 -6.52 0.73 68.72
C THR A 8 -5.95 -0.47 67.96
N ASP A 9 -6.65 -1.61 68.05
CA ASP A 9 -6.46 -2.75 67.15
C ASP A 9 -7.02 -2.38 65.76
N ALA A 10 -6.17 -1.73 64.95
CA ALA A 10 -6.41 -1.62 63.52
C ALA A 10 -6.19 -2.99 62.89
N VAL A 11 -7.29 -3.74 62.77
CA VAL A 11 -7.42 -4.97 62.00
C VAL A 11 -6.81 -4.76 60.61
N GLY A 12 -5.67 -5.41 60.38
CA GLY A 12 -5.03 -5.49 59.08
C GLY A 12 -5.92 -6.25 58.10
N MET A 13 -6.74 -5.51 57.35
CA MET A 13 -7.33 -5.99 56.11
C MET A 13 -6.20 -6.18 55.08
N THR A 14 -5.58 -7.35 55.12
CA THR A 14 -4.74 -7.86 54.05
C THR A 14 -5.62 -8.05 52.82
N ASN A 15 -5.62 -7.05 51.94
CA ASN A 15 -6.33 -7.10 50.68
C ASN A 15 -5.73 -8.22 49.80
N PRO A 16 -6.44 -9.34 49.55
CA PRO A 16 -5.88 -10.48 48.83
C PRO A 16 -5.84 -10.29 47.31
N THR A 17 -6.20 -9.10 46.80
CA THR A 17 -6.33 -8.87 45.34
C THR A 17 -5.06 -8.36 44.65
N ARG A 18 -3.98 -8.04 45.38
CA ARG A 18 -2.73 -7.51 44.79
C ARG A 18 -1.64 -8.54 44.46
N ARG A 19 -2.01 -9.82 44.24
CA ARG A 19 -1.02 -10.89 43.95
C ARG A 19 -1.05 -11.43 42.52
N TRP A 20 -1.77 -10.78 41.60
CA TRP A 20 -1.97 -11.29 40.23
C TRP A 20 -1.31 -10.47 39.12
N TYR A 21 -0.56 -9.40 39.43
CA TYR A 21 -0.02 -8.46 38.41
C TYR A 21 1.50 -8.50 38.19
N HIS A 22 2.20 -9.54 38.64
CA HIS A 22 3.61 -9.75 38.30
C HIS A 22 3.90 -11.21 37.96
N ARG A 23 3.22 -11.75 36.94
CA ARG A 23 3.91 -12.71 36.05
C ARG A 23 4.62 -11.86 35.01
N SER A 24 5.92 -11.68 35.20
CA SER A 24 6.83 -11.35 34.11
C SER A 24 6.58 -12.38 32.99
N VAL A 25 5.92 -11.94 31.92
CA VAL A 25 5.85 -12.70 30.69
C VAL A 25 7.30 -12.94 30.26
N PRO A 26 7.75 -14.19 30.05
CA PRO A 26 9.08 -14.45 29.56
C PRO A 26 9.31 -13.65 28.27
N SER A 27 10.32 -12.78 28.25
CA SER A 27 10.69 -11.92 27.13
C SER A 27 11.38 -12.69 26.01
N ASP A 28 10.94 -13.91 25.75
CA ASP A 28 11.42 -14.80 24.68
C ASP A 28 10.41 -14.88 23.53
N THR A 29 9.51 -13.88 23.45
CA THR A 29 8.82 -13.58 22.22
C THR A 29 9.84 -13.04 21.24
N THR A 30 10.27 -13.86 20.29
CA THR A 30 10.76 -13.37 19.00
C THR A 30 9.81 -12.27 18.57
N ASP A 31 10.28 -11.02 18.60
CA ASP A 31 9.45 -9.82 18.52
C ASP A 31 8.71 -9.84 17.17
N PHE A 32 7.45 -10.27 17.20
CA PHE A 32 6.68 -10.51 15.99
C PHE A 32 6.42 -9.18 15.31
N ARG A 33 6.98 -9.00 14.11
CA ARG A 33 6.85 -7.78 13.33
C ARG A 33 6.14 -8.08 12.02
N PHE A 34 4.91 -7.59 11.87
CA PHE A 34 4.17 -7.60 10.61
C PHE A 34 4.49 -6.31 9.81
N PRO A 35 4.66 -6.35 8.47
CA PRO A 35 4.57 -7.51 7.57
C PRO A 35 5.83 -8.39 7.52
N GLY A 36 6.85 -8.09 8.32
CA GLY A 36 8.10 -8.86 8.39
C GLY A 36 9.17 -8.33 7.43
N PRO A 37 10.47 -8.60 7.69
CA PRO A 37 11.56 -7.94 6.96
C PRO A 37 11.61 -8.32 5.47
N TRP A 38 11.30 -9.57 5.12
CA TRP A 38 11.30 -10.04 3.74
C TRP A 38 10.17 -9.43 2.92
N LEU A 39 8.92 -9.56 3.37
CA LEU A 39 7.76 -8.98 2.69
C LEU A 39 7.88 -7.45 2.61
N SER A 40 8.29 -6.78 3.70
CA SER A 40 8.57 -5.34 3.69
C SER A 40 9.62 -4.95 2.64
N GLY A 41 10.76 -5.65 2.66
CA GLY A 41 11.91 -5.32 1.82
C GLY A 41 11.65 -5.58 0.34
N LEU A 42 11.04 -6.72 0.02
CA LEU A 42 10.62 -7.06 -1.34
C LEU A 42 9.57 -6.08 -1.85
N SER A 43 8.53 -5.78 -1.06
CA SER A 43 7.51 -4.81 -1.47
C SER A 43 8.08 -3.41 -1.72
N LEU A 44 8.99 -2.94 -0.86
CA LEU A 44 9.67 -1.64 -1.03
C LEU A 44 10.52 -1.59 -2.32
N ALA A 45 11.09 -2.72 -2.75
CA ALA A 45 11.91 -2.78 -3.94
C ALA A 45 11.08 -3.02 -5.22
N VAL A 46 10.18 -3.99 -5.19
CA VAL A 46 9.48 -4.51 -6.37
C VAL A 46 8.27 -3.66 -6.75
N ALA A 47 7.48 -3.20 -5.79
CA ALA A 47 6.27 -2.41 -6.08
C ALA A 47 6.53 -1.17 -6.97
N PRO A 48 7.51 -0.29 -6.67
CA PRO A 48 7.78 0.86 -7.52
C PRO A 48 8.28 0.47 -8.91
N ILE A 49 9.02 -0.64 -9.03
CA ILE A 49 9.52 -1.13 -10.33
C ILE A 49 8.35 -1.62 -11.20
N LEU A 50 7.42 -2.38 -10.63
CA LEU A 50 6.22 -2.82 -11.33
C LEU A 50 5.35 -1.63 -11.76
N LEU A 51 5.12 -0.66 -10.87
CA LEU A 51 4.40 0.57 -11.21
C LEU A 51 5.09 1.32 -12.35
N LEU A 52 6.42 1.46 -12.31
CA LEU A 52 7.17 2.16 -13.33
C LEU A 52 7.11 1.41 -14.67
N ALA A 53 7.29 0.09 -14.67
CA ALA A 53 7.18 -0.75 -15.84
C ALA A 53 5.80 -0.63 -16.49
N GLY A 54 4.71 -0.77 -15.72
CA GLY A 54 3.35 -0.59 -16.23
C GLY A 54 3.09 0.81 -16.78
N THR A 55 3.67 1.84 -16.16
CA THR A 55 3.60 3.24 -16.62
C THR A 55 4.36 3.44 -17.94
N LEU A 56 5.54 2.84 -18.08
CA LEU A 56 6.36 2.92 -19.29
C LEU A 56 5.75 2.14 -20.46
N LEU A 57 5.14 0.98 -20.22
CA LEU A 57 4.54 0.15 -21.27
C LEU A 57 3.39 0.85 -22.01
N ARG A 58 2.68 1.75 -21.33
CA ARG A 58 1.60 2.57 -21.93
C ARG A 58 2.03 4.00 -22.25
N LEU A 59 3.33 4.29 -22.16
CA LEU A 59 3.87 5.58 -22.59
C LEU A 59 3.80 5.65 -24.12
N GLY A 60 3.22 6.73 -24.64
CA GLY A 60 2.99 6.92 -26.08
C GLY A 60 1.55 6.72 -26.53
N THR A 61 0.70 6.09 -25.70
CA THR A 61 -0.76 6.14 -25.89
C THR A 61 -1.30 7.41 -25.23
N PRO A 62 -2.06 8.27 -25.95
CA PRO A 62 -2.55 9.52 -25.38
C PRO A 62 -3.36 9.32 -24.10
N PHE A 63 -3.22 10.27 -23.17
CA PHE A 63 -3.57 10.10 -21.76
C PHE A 63 -5.03 9.72 -21.46
N PHE A 64 -6.01 10.18 -22.23
CA PHE A 64 -7.41 10.00 -21.91
C PHE A 64 -8.01 8.68 -22.43
N PHE A 65 -9.05 8.22 -21.73
CA PHE A 65 -9.65 6.90 -21.90
C PHE A 65 -10.04 6.50 -23.34
N PRO A 66 -10.53 7.37 -24.26
CA PRO A 66 -10.87 6.93 -25.61
C PRO A 66 -9.63 6.40 -26.35
N HIS A 67 -8.48 7.02 -26.12
CA HIS A 67 -7.23 6.61 -26.72
C HIS A 67 -6.64 5.37 -26.06
N GLN A 68 -6.89 5.14 -24.76
CA GLN A 68 -6.51 3.89 -24.10
C GLN A 68 -7.33 2.72 -24.64
N LEU A 69 -8.64 2.91 -24.87
CA LEU A 69 -9.50 1.89 -25.49
C LEU A 69 -9.08 1.59 -26.93
N ALA A 70 -8.85 2.63 -27.75
CA ALA A 70 -8.31 2.45 -29.10
C ALA A 70 -6.86 1.90 -29.11
N GLY A 71 -6.11 2.10 -28.03
CA GLY A 71 -4.81 1.47 -27.82
C GLY A 71 -4.95 -0.02 -27.55
N TYR A 72 -5.92 -0.41 -26.72
CA TYR A 72 -6.23 -1.81 -26.43
C TYR A 72 -6.71 -2.54 -27.67
N ASP A 73 -7.62 -1.96 -28.45
CA ASP A 73 -8.11 -2.51 -29.72
C ASP A 73 -6.97 -2.84 -30.70
N ARG A 74 -5.96 -1.96 -30.78
CA ARG A 74 -4.79 -2.15 -31.66
C ARG A 74 -3.74 -3.11 -31.09
N HIS A 75 -3.52 -3.08 -29.79
CA HIS A 75 -2.44 -3.81 -29.11
C HIS A 75 -2.92 -4.40 -27.77
N PRO A 76 -3.84 -5.37 -27.79
CA PRO A 76 -4.54 -5.83 -26.57
C PRO A 76 -3.59 -6.45 -25.56
N ALA A 77 -2.63 -7.26 -26.01
CA ALA A 77 -1.63 -7.88 -25.14
C ALA A 77 -0.75 -6.85 -24.41
N LEU A 78 -0.29 -5.81 -25.11
CA LEU A 78 0.54 -4.76 -24.52
C LEU A 78 -0.24 -3.96 -23.47
N MET A 79 -1.47 -3.55 -23.80
CA MET A 79 -2.29 -2.75 -22.92
C MET A 79 -2.74 -3.54 -21.68
N SER A 80 -3.17 -4.79 -21.85
CA SER A 80 -3.45 -5.69 -20.72
C SER A 80 -2.22 -5.87 -19.82
N ALA A 81 -1.04 -6.13 -20.41
CA ALA A 81 0.18 -6.27 -19.63
C ALA A 81 0.55 -4.96 -18.89
N ALA A 82 0.39 -3.80 -19.53
CA ALA A 82 0.69 -2.50 -18.92
C ALA A 82 -0.19 -2.21 -17.69
N TYR A 83 -1.50 -2.42 -17.81
CA TYR A 83 -2.46 -2.20 -16.73
C TYR A 83 -2.29 -3.26 -15.62
N ALA A 84 -2.12 -4.54 -15.98
CA ALA A 84 -1.94 -5.62 -15.01
C ALA A 84 -0.63 -5.47 -14.23
N THR A 85 0.47 -5.08 -14.89
CA THR A 85 1.76 -4.82 -14.23
C THR A 85 1.65 -3.64 -13.26
N PHE A 86 0.91 -2.60 -13.65
CA PHE A 86 0.64 -1.47 -12.76
C PHE A 86 -0.20 -1.90 -11.54
N LEU A 87 -1.26 -2.68 -11.73
CA LEU A 87 -2.04 -3.23 -10.62
C LEU A 87 -1.17 -4.10 -9.70
N ALA A 88 -0.33 -4.97 -10.25
CA ALA A 88 0.58 -5.78 -9.45
C ALA A 88 1.47 -4.90 -8.57
N GLY A 89 1.95 -3.77 -9.09
CA GLY A 89 2.63 -2.74 -8.31
C GLY A 89 1.77 -2.13 -7.20
N VAL A 90 0.52 -1.75 -7.50
CA VAL A 90 -0.46 -1.22 -6.51
C VAL A 90 -0.70 -2.23 -5.38
N ILE A 91 -0.95 -3.49 -5.69
CA ILE A 91 -1.16 -4.55 -4.69
C ILE A 91 0.12 -4.76 -3.89
N THR A 92 1.29 -4.76 -4.53
CA THR A 92 2.56 -4.97 -3.84
C THR A 92 2.94 -3.79 -2.93
N LEU A 93 2.30 -2.63 -3.03
CA LEU A 93 2.60 -1.46 -2.20
C LEU A 93 2.11 -1.58 -0.75
N TRP A 94 1.06 -2.35 -0.43
CA TRP A 94 0.49 -2.33 0.91
C TRP A 94 1.51 -2.71 2.02
N PRO A 95 2.38 -3.75 1.87
CA PRO A 95 3.37 -4.07 2.89
C PRO A 95 4.49 -3.03 2.94
N ALA A 96 4.82 -2.39 1.81
CA ALA A 96 5.81 -1.32 1.76
C ALA A 96 5.35 -0.11 2.59
N VAL A 97 4.08 0.29 2.41
CA VAL A 97 3.47 1.39 3.17
C VAL A 97 3.44 1.07 4.66
N LEU A 98 3.03 -0.14 5.06
CA LEU A 98 3.07 -0.57 6.46
C LEU A 98 4.49 -0.56 7.04
N ALA A 99 5.48 -1.02 6.27
CA ALA A 99 6.88 -1.02 6.71
C ALA A 99 7.43 0.39 6.95
N VAL A 100 7.05 1.35 6.09
CA VAL A 100 7.39 2.77 6.28
C VAL A 100 6.64 3.33 7.49
N ALA A 101 5.35 3.05 7.61
CA ALA A 101 4.53 3.49 8.73
C ALA A 101 5.09 3.00 10.07
N ALA A 102 5.50 1.73 10.17
CA ALA A 102 6.09 1.18 11.38
C ALA A 102 7.40 1.89 11.79
N ARG A 103 8.21 2.31 10.80
CA ARG A 103 9.45 3.07 11.07
C ARG A 103 9.17 4.50 11.50
N VAL A 104 8.27 5.18 10.79
CA VAL A 104 7.84 6.53 11.14
C VAL A 104 7.17 6.52 12.52
N GLY A 105 6.35 5.51 12.79
CA GLY A 105 5.53 5.39 14.00
C GLY A 105 6.34 5.21 15.28
N ALA A 106 7.56 4.70 15.18
CA ALA A 106 8.48 4.59 16.31
C ALA A 106 8.82 5.96 16.94
N THR A 107 8.72 7.05 16.17
CA THR A 107 9.01 8.42 16.66
C THR A 107 7.86 9.40 16.42
N ARG A 108 7.01 9.16 15.42
CA ARG A 108 5.95 10.06 14.94
C ARG A 108 4.65 9.27 14.67
N PRO A 109 3.99 8.70 15.70
CA PRO A 109 2.86 7.78 15.54
C PRO A 109 1.67 8.37 14.78
N ARG A 110 1.34 9.66 15.01
CA ARG A 110 0.21 10.32 14.34
C ARG A 110 0.41 10.45 12.83
N TRP A 111 1.63 10.81 12.40
CA TRP A 111 1.99 10.92 10.99
C TRP A 111 1.99 9.56 10.30
N ALA A 112 2.52 8.55 10.98
CA ALA A 112 2.50 7.17 10.50
C ALA A 112 1.07 6.66 10.31
N ALA A 113 0.24 6.75 11.34
CA ALA A 113 -1.15 6.26 11.30
C ALA A 113 -1.97 6.99 10.25
N GLY A 114 -1.96 8.33 10.25
CA GLY A 114 -2.73 9.13 9.31
C GLY A 114 -2.28 8.94 7.86
N GLY A 115 -0.98 9.08 7.59
CA GLY A 115 -0.45 8.95 6.22
C GLY A 115 -0.63 7.54 5.67
N ALA A 116 -0.32 6.51 6.45
CA ALA A 116 -0.44 5.13 6.00
C ALA A 116 -1.89 4.70 5.80
N ALA A 117 -2.80 5.05 6.72
CA ALA A 117 -4.21 4.73 6.58
C ALA A 117 -4.79 5.33 5.29
N LEU A 118 -4.51 6.61 5.03
CA LEU A 118 -4.96 7.30 3.83
C LEU A 118 -4.40 6.68 2.54
N VAL A 119 -3.11 6.35 2.50
CA VAL A 119 -2.51 5.68 1.34
C VAL A 119 -3.14 4.30 1.13
N LEU A 120 -3.20 3.46 2.17
CA LEU A 120 -3.77 2.11 2.08
C LEU A 120 -5.22 2.13 1.62
N LEU A 121 -6.02 3.07 2.13
CA LEU A 121 -7.41 3.24 1.74
C LEU A 121 -7.55 3.55 0.24
N GLY A 122 -6.78 4.49 -0.31
CA GLY A 122 -6.86 4.73 -1.75
C GLY A 122 -6.10 3.73 -2.63
N LEU A 123 -5.27 2.84 -2.08
CA LEU A 123 -4.82 1.65 -2.85
C LEU A 123 -6.01 0.73 -3.19
N PHE A 124 -7.05 0.69 -2.35
CA PHE A 124 -8.30 0.00 -2.72
C PHE A 124 -8.99 0.70 -3.88
N ALA A 125 -9.05 2.04 -3.88
CA ALA A 125 -9.61 2.79 -5.01
C ALA A 125 -8.84 2.53 -6.32
N ARG A 126 -7.50 2.48 -6.26
CA ARG A 126 -6.66 2.08 -7.41
C ARG A 126 -6.96 0.67 -7.90
N SER A 127 -7.22 -0.27 -6.99
CA SER A 127 -7.58 -1.65 -7.35
C SER A 127 -8.99 -1.72 -7.97
N PHE A 128 -9.92 -0.92 -7.45
CA PHE A 128 -11.27 -0.78 -8.02
C PHE A 128 -11.22 -0.21 -9.45
N HIS A 129 -10.47 0.87 -9.66
CA HIS A 129 -10.31 1.47 -11.00
C HIS A 129 -9.79 0.46 -12.03
N TYR A 130 -8.84 -0.40 -11.65
CA TYR A 130 -8.39 -1.49 -12.53
C TYR A 130 -9.51 -2.47 -12.89
N GLY A 131 -10.42 -2.77 -11.96
CA GLY A 131 -11.61 -3.56 -12.25
C GLY A 131 -12.48 -2.92 -13.34
N VAL A 132 -12.69 -1.60 -13.25
CA VAL A 132 -13.41 -0.85 -14.29
C VAL A 132 -12.64 -0.82 -15.61
N ASP A 133 -11.31 -0.68 -15.58
CA ASP A 133 -10.45 -0.75 -16.78
C ASP A 133 -10.62 -2.09 -17.50
N THR A 134 -10.57 -3.19 -16.74
CA THR A 134 -10.73 -4.56 -17.27
C THR A 134 -12.12 -4.78 -17.86
N PHE A 135 -13.16 -4.27 -17.19
CA PHE A 135 -14.52 -4.30 -17.73
C PHE A 135 -14.63 -3.50 -19.04
N ALA A 136 -14.00 -2.32 -19.10
CA ALA A 136 -14.00 -1.50 -20.30
C ALA A 136 -13.26 -2.18 -21.47
N PHE A 137 -12.16 -2.89 -21.20
CA PHE A 137 -11.48 -3.72 -22.22
C PHE A 137 -12.38 -4.87 -22.71
N SER A 138 -13.08 -5.56 -21.81
CA SER A 138 -14.07 -6.58 -22.18
C SER A 138 -15.21 -6.01 -23.05
N LEU A 139 -15.62 -4.76 -22.81
CA LEU A 139 -16.57 -4.07 -23.69
C LEU A 139 -16.00 -3.77 -25.08
N VAL A 140 -14.69 -3.49 -25.20
CA VAL A 140 -14.05 -3.37 -26.53
C VAL A 140 -14.16 -4.70 -27.27
N ASP A 141 -13.85 -5.81 -26.61
CA ASP A 141 -13.87 -7.14 -27.23
C ASP A 141 -15.29 -7.58 -27.65
N SER A 142 -16.31 -7.24 -26.84
CA SER A 142 -17.69 -7.72 -27.05
C SER A 142 -18.57 -6.77 -27.87
N ALA A 143 -18.32 -5.46 -27.81
CA ALA A 143 -19.19 -4.43 -28.40
C ALA A 143 -18.42 -3.34 -29.17
N GLY A 144 -17.09 -3.43 -29.25
CA GLY A 144 -16.23 -2.50 -29.97
C GLY A 144 -15.89 -1.21 -29.21
N VAL A 145 -14.89 -0.49 -29.72
CA VAL A 145 -14.31 0.71 -29.09
C VAL A 145 -15.34 1.82 -28.86
N GLY A 146 -16.28 2.03 -29.79
CA GLY A 146 -17.29 3.08 -29.69
C GLY A 146 -18.26 2.87 -28.52
N ALA A 147 -18.74 1.64 -28.35
CA ALA A 147 -19.61 1.28 -27.23
C ALA A 147 -18.86 1.40 -25.90
N ALA A 148 -17.64 0.85 -25.82
CA ALA A 148 -16.79 0.96 -24.62
C ALA A 148 -16.50 2.43 -24.25
N THR A 149 -16.19 3.28 -25.24
CA THR A 149 -15.92 4.70 -25.02
C THR A 149 -17.16 5.41 -24.46
N SER A 150 -18.34 5.10 -25.02
CA SER A 150 -19.60 5.69 -24.56
C SER A 150 -19.96 5.24 -23.14
N ALA A 151 -19.75 3.97 -22.81
CA ALA A 151 -19.96 3.43 -21.47
C ALA A 151 -19.04 4.08 -20.43
N VAL A 152 -17.74 4.23 -20.73
CA VAL A 152 -16.78 4.89 -19.83
C VAL A 152 -17.08 6.38 -19.68
N ALA A 153 -17.51 7.05 -20.75
CA ALA A 153 -17.94 8.45 -20.66
C ALA A 153 -19.15 8.63 -19.73
N GLN A 154 -20.15 7.73 -19.82
CA GLN A 154 -21.29 7.72 -18.90
C GLN A 154 -20.88 7.41 -17.47
N TYR A 155 -19.98 6.43 -17.28
CA TYR A 155 -19.42 6.09 -15.97
C TYR A 155 -18.80 7.32 -15.28
N TYR A 156 -18.04 8.15 -16.00
CA TYR A 156 -17.46 9.38 -15.43
C TYR A 156 -18.49 10.43 -14.97
N THR A 157 -19.73 10.35 -15.46
CA THR A 157 -20.83 11.22 -14.97
C THR A 157 -21.57 10.63 -13.78
N HIS A 158 -21.30 9.36 -13.44
CA HIS A 158 -21.95 8.69 -12.33
C HIS A 158 -21.38 9.16 -10.98
N PRO A 159 -22.23 9.50 -10.00
CA PRO A 159 -21.76 9.98 -8.71
C PRO A 159 -21.25 8.83 -7.83
N GLU A 160 -19.94 8.60 -7.85
CA GLU A 160 -19.27 7.61 -7.00
C GLU A 160 -18.75 8.22 -5.69
N TYR A 161 -19.56 8.21 -4.64
CA TYR A 161 -19.18 8.87 -3.38
C TYR A 161 -18.05 8.17 -2.62
N VAL A 162 -18.05 6.84 -2.59
CA VAL A 162 -17.08 6.08 -1.77
C VAL A 162 -15.70 6.12 -2.42
N VAL A 163 -15.57 5.64 -3.65
CA VAL A 163 -14.28 5.53 -4.34
C VAL A 163 -13.66 6.90 -4.57
N ALA A 164 -14.42 7.90 -5.02
CA ALA A 164 -13.89 9.25 -5.23
C ALA A 164 -13.37 9.89 -3.93
N SER A 165 -13.97 9.59 -2.78
CA SER A 165 -13.46 10.09 -1.49
C SER A 165 -12.10 9.47 -1.13
N LEU A 166 -11.86 8.21 -1.51
CA LEU A 166 -10.59 7.53 -1.27
C LEU A 166 -9.46 8.07 -2.17
N ASP A 167 -9.79 8.62 -3.34
CA ASP A 167 -8.82 9.23 -4.26
C ASP A 167 -8.19 10.50 -3.68
N ALA A 168 -9.00 11.37 -3.11
CA ALA A 168 -8.51 12.52 -2.35
C ALA A 168 -7.67 12.06 -1.15
N GLY A 169 -8.11 10.97 -0.51
CA GLY A 169 -7.41 10.32 0.59
C GLY A 169 -5.98 9.92 0.22
N ILE A 170 -5.77 9.17 -0.86
CA ILE A 170 -4.42 8.73 -1.26
C ILE A 170 -3.50 9.89 -1.68
N MET A 171 -4.03 10.91 -2.35
CA MET A 171 -3.23 12.10 -2.69
C MET A 171 -2.71 12.79 -1.42
N ALA A 172 -3.59 13.05 -0.45
CA ALA A 172 -3.19 13.61 0.84
C ALA A 172 -2.29 12.65 1.63
N GLY A 173 -2.59 11.36 1.57
CA GLY A 173 -1.85 10.30 2.26
C GLY A 173 -0.38 10.26 1.88
N TRP A 174 -0.04 10.39 0.59
CA TRP A 174 1.35 10.43 0.15
C TRP A 174 2.10 11.64 0.72
N VAL A 175 1.48 12.82 0.75
CA VAL A 175 2.07 14.02 1.34
C VAL A 175 2.28 13.85 2.85
N VAL A 176 1.27 13.37 3.58
CA VAL A 176 1.33 13.15 5.04
C VAL A 176 2.39 12.11 5.38
N LEU A 177 2.45 11.01 4.63
CA LEU A 177 3.44 9.96 4.84
C LEU A 177 4.86 10.44 4.54
N ALA A 178 5.05 11.24 3.49
CA ALA A 178 6.32 11.87 3.14
C ALA A 178 6.82 12.84 4.22
N ALA A 179 5.92 13.69 4.74
CA ALA A 179 6.21 14.56 5.87
C ALA A 179 6.58 13.74 7.11
N GLY A 180 5.85 12.66 7.39
CA GLY A 180 6.19 11.71 8.45
C GLY A 180 7.60 11.10 8.29
N CYS A 181 7.97 10.70 7.08
CA CYS A 181 9.31 10.17 6.77
C CYS A 181 10.41 11.19 7.04
N TYR A 182 10.19 12.46 6.67
CA TYR A 182 11.14 13.54 6.92
C TYR A 182 11.27 13.84 8.42
N LEU A 183 10.14 14.05 9.10
CA LEU A 183 10.09 14.43 10.51
C LEU A 183 10.60 13.34 11.47
N SER A 184 10.46 12.07 11.08
CA SER A 184 11.00 10.91 11.82
C SER A 184 12.46 10.60 11.48
N ARG A 185 13.04 11.28 10.47
CA ARG A 185 14.35 10.95 9.87
C ARG A 185 14.43 9.52 9.31
N THR A 186 13.29 8.89 9.00
CA THR A 186 13.24 7.60 8.29
C THR A 186 13.83 7.75 6.88
N MET A 187 13.65 8.92 6.26
CA MET A 187 14.24 9.30 4.99
C MET A 187 14.75 10.74 5.05
N GLY A 188 15.75 11.08 4.22
CA GLY A 188 16.20 12.45 4.03
C GLY A 188 15.25 13.26 3.13
N ALA A 189 15.42 14.59 3.10
CA ALA A 189 14.53 15.52 2.41
C ALA A 189 14.27 15.14 0.94
N VAL A 190 15.33 14.83 0.18
CA VAL A 190 15.21 14.47 -1.25
C VAL A 190 14.27 13.28 -1.46
N ARG A 191 14.41 12.23 -0.65
CA ARG A 191 13.56 11.04 -0.76
C ARG A 191 12.14 11.27 -0.28
N SER A 192 11.95 12.12 0.72
CA SER A 192 10.62 12.53 1.16
C SER A 192 9.91 13.34 0.08
N VAL A 193 10.59 14.27 -0.59
CA VAL A 193 10.02 14.99 -1.74
C VAL A 193 9.70 14.03 -2.88
N ALA A 194 10.62 13.13 -3.22
CA ALA A 194 10.40 12.11 -4.25
C ALA A 194 9.18 11.21 -3.95
N LEU A 195 8.95 10.86 -2.68
CA LEU A 195 7.75 10.16 -2.23
C LEU A 195 6.49 11.02 -2.37
N ALA A 196 6.55 12.31 -2.03
CA ALA A 196 5.41 13.22 -2.10
C ALA A 196 4.93 13.44 -3.54
N LEU A 197 5.78 13.26 -4.56
CA LEU A 197 5.38 13.35 -5.98
C LEU A 197 4.25 12.37 -6.33
N MET A 198 4.10 11.26 -5.61
CA MET A 198 2.98 10.34 -5.81
C MET A 198 1.60 10.97 -5.59
N ALA A 199 1.52 12.11 -4.88
CA ALA A 199 0.29 12.87 -4.76
C ALA A 199 -0.17 13.49 -6.09
N GLY A 200 0.74 13.68 -7.04
CA GLY A 200 0.45 14.13 -8.41
C GLY A 200 0.03 13.00 -9.35
N LEU A 201 0.20 11.74 -8.96
CA LEU A 201 -0.09 10.62 -9.85
C LEU A 201 -1.59 10.53 -10.13
N MET A 202 -1.96 10.80 -11.38
CA MET A 202 -3.34 10.87 -11.84
C MET A 202 -4.14 9.62 -11.47
N ILE A 203 -5.38 9.86 -11.02
CA ILE A 203 -6.31 8.84 -10.55
C ILE A 203 -7.53 8.77 -11.50
N GLY A 204 -8.20 7.62 -11.48
CA GLY A 204 -9.39 7.33 -12.25
C GLY A 204 -9.18 6.23 -13.28
N VAL A 205 -10.27 5.93 -13.98
CA VAL A 205 -10.37 4.86 -14.98
C VAL A 205 -9.65 5.22 -16.28
N LEU A 206 -8.94 4.27 -16.86
CA LEU A 206 -8.29 4.35 -18.17
C LEU A 206 -7.45 5.62 -18.34
N LYS A 207 -6.68 5.95 -17.30
CA LYS A 207 -5.65 6.99 -17.37
C LYS A 207 -4.37 6.41 -17.97
N GLY A 208 -3.97 6.97 -19.10
CA GLY A 208 -2.69 6.69 -19.73
C GLY A 208 -1.51 7.26 -18.94
N SER A 209 -0.32 7.15 -19.52
CA SER A 209 0.90 7.65 -18.89
C SER A 209 1.47 8.84 -19.63
N THR A 210 1.91 9.83 -18.87
CA THR A 210 2.66 10.99 -19.37
C THR A 210 4.08 10.95 -18.80
N VAL A 211 4.93 11.86 -19.29
CA VAL A 211 6.27 12.06 -18.69
C VAL A 211 6.15 12.42 -17.20
N ALA A 212 5.12 13.18 -16.81
CA ALA A 212 4.87 13.50 -15.39
C ALA A 212 4.61 12.22 -14.58
N SER A 213 3.76 11.31 -15.07
CA SER A 213 3.51 10.02 -14.41
C SER A 213 4.79 9.19 -14.24
N VAL A 214 5.68 9.21 -15.24
CA VAL A 214 6.98 8.53 -15.14
C VAL A 214 7.84 9.15 -14.04
N VAL A 215 7.90 10.48 -13.96
CA VAL A 215 8.65 11.20 -12.92
C VAL A 215 8.11 10.91 -11.52
N GLU A 216 6.79 10.91 -11.35
CA GLU A 216 6.12 10.65 -10.08
C GLU A 216 6.43 9.23 -9.56
N VAL A 217 6.29 8.22 -10.43
CA VAL A 217 6.56 6.82 -10.09
C VAL A 217 8.07 6.55 -9.94
N ALA A 218 8.92 7.22 -10.73
CA ALA A 218 10.36 7.17 -10.53
C ALA A 218 10.77 7.77 -9.17
N GLY A 219 10.09 8.83 -8.73
CA GLY A 219 10.25 9.40 -7.39
C GLY A 219 9.97 8.37 -6.28
N LEU A 220 8.89 7.60 -6.42
CA LEU A 220 8.59 6.49 -5.53
C LEU A 220 9.71 5.43 -5.52
N ALA A 221 10.27 5.08 -6.68
CA ALA A 221 11.40 4.17 -6.76
C ALA A 221 12.64 4.70 -6.02
N VAL A 222 12.98 5.98 -6.21
CA VAL A 222 14.08 6.66 -5.51
C VAL A 222 13.88 6.65 -3.99
N ALA A 223 12.64 6.82 -3.53
CA ALA A 223 12.31 6.79 -2.10
C ALA A 223 12.39 5.37 -1.51
N PHE A 224 11.75 4.40 -2.16
CA PHE A 224 11.48 3.08 -1.59
C PHE A 224 12.54 2.03 -1.90
N VAL A 225 13.07 1.96 -3.14
CA VAL A 225 13.98 0.88 -3.55
C VAL A 225 15.19 0.78 -2.63
N PRO A 226 15.91 1.88 -2.29
CA PRO A 226 17.09 1.73 -1.46
C PRO A 226 16.74 1.43 0.00
N LEU A 227 15.53 1.80 0.46
CA LEU A 227 15.05 1.36 1.77
C LEU A 227 14.74 -0.16 1.75
N GLY A 228 14.15 -0.66 0.66
CA GLY A 228 13.91 -2.08 0.44
C GLY A 228 15.19 -2.90 0.42
N VAL A 229 16.18 -2.49 -0.38
CA VAL A 229 17.50 -3.13 -0.47
C VAL A 229 18.17 -3.19 0.91
N ARG A 230 18.20 -2.09 1.66
CA ARG A 230 18.75 -2.10 3.04
C ARG A 230 17.98 -3.04 3.96
N THR A 231 16.66 -3.04 3.88
CA THR A 231 15.80 -3.92 4.69
C THR A 231 16.15 -5.38 4.44
N LEU A 232 16.29 -5.77 3.17
CA LEU A 232 16.65 -7.14 2.77
C LEU A 232 18.08 -7.49 3.16
N ALA A 233 19.04 -6.57 3.00
CA ALA A 233 20.43 -6.78 3.35
C ALA A 233 20.62 -7.05 4.87
N THR A 234 19.77 -6.44 5.70
CA THR A 234 19.78 -6.66 7.16
C THR A 234 18.83 -7.78 7.63
N ALA A 235 18.06 -8.38 6.73
CA ALA A 235 17.08 -9.39 7.10
C ALA A 235 17.79 -10.72 7.41
N PRO A 236 17.41 -11.42 8.49
CA PRO A 236 17.80 -12.81 8.69
C PRO A 236 17.41 -13.64 7.47
N ARG A 237 18.26 -14.59 7.04
CA ARG A 237 17.96 -15.43 5.86
C ARG A 237 16.60 -16.10 6.02
N PRO A 238 15.77 -16.12 4.95
CA PRO A 238 14.48 -16.75 5.04
C PRO A 238 14.72 -18.26 5.16
N ARG A 239 13.84 -18.94 5.91
CA ARG A 239 13.86 -20.41 5.89
C ARG A 239 13.53 -20.86 4.47
N LEU A 240 14.37 -21.71 3.87
CA LEU A 240 14.22 -22.18 2.49
C LEU A 240 12.79 -22.67 2.20
N VAL A 241 12.17 -23.34 3.17
CA VAL A 241 10.78 -23.83 3.11
C VAL A 241 9.77 -22.72 2.82
N VAL A 242 9.92 -21.54 3.45
CA VAL A 242 9.01 -20.40 3.22
C VAL A 242 9.23 -19.80 1.83
N ALA A 243 10.49 -19.65 1.40
CA ALA A 243 10.80 -19.13 0.08
C ALA A 243 10.28 -20.05 -1.04
N VAL A 244 10.42 -21.36 -0.87
CA VAL A 244 9.96 -22.38 -1.82
C VAL A 244 8.45 -22.56 -1.80
N ALA A 245 7.75 -22.28 -0.70
CA ALA A 245 6.28 -22.39 -0.62
C ALA A 245 5.54 -21.18 -1.22
N VAL A 246 6.11 -19.97 -1.12
CA VAL A 246 5.43 -18.74 -1.56
C VAL A 246 5.28 -18.67 -3.08
N VAL A 247 6.32 -19.08 -3.83
CA VAL A 247 6.29 -19.05 -5.31
C VAL A 247 5.19 -19.96 -5.89
N PRO A 248 5.12 -21.27 -5.58
CA PRO A 248 4.07 -22.13 -6.09
C PRO A 248 2.70 -21.74 -5.56
N LEU A 249 2.57 -21.20 -4.34
CA LEU A 249 1.29 -20.68 -3.85
C LEU A 249 0.82 -19.46 -4.65
N ALA A 250 1.72 -18.54 -4.98
CA ALA A 250 1.41 -17.39 -5.82
C ALA A 250 1.03 -17.82 -7.25
N VAL A 251 1.79 -18.75 -7.83
CA VAL A 251 1.49 -19.34 -9.15
C VAL A 251 0.14 -20.05 -9.10
N PHE A 252 -0.11 -20.87 -8.08
CA PHE A 252 -1.38 -21.56 -7.87
C PHE A 252 -2.53 -20.56 -7.75
N ALA A 253 -2.40 -19.50 -6.95
CA ALA A 253 -3.43 -18.49 -6.80
C ALA A 253 -3.77 -17.79 -8.12
N VAL A 254 -2.76 -17.49 -8.94
CA VAL A 254 -2.97 -16.93 -10.28
C VAL A 254 -3.68 -17.93 -11.18
N VAL A 255 -3.16 -19.16 -11.30
CA VAL A 255 -3.73 -20.21 -12.17
C VAL A 255 -5.15 -20.55 -11.75
N PHE A 256 -5.38 -20.80 -10.47
CA PHE A 256 -6.69 -21.10 -9.92
C PHE A 256 -7.66 -19.92 -10.10
N GLY A 257 -7.20 -18.68 -9.89
CA GLY A 257 -8.02 -17.50 -10.14
C GLY A 257 -8.44 -17.30 -11.60
N GLN A 258 -7.75 -17.92 -12.58
CA GLN A 258 -8.18 -17.92 -13.98
C GLN A 258 -9.25 -18.99 -14.28
N LEU A 259 -9.50 -19.94 -13.36
CA LEU A 259 -10.45 -21.03 -13.58
C LEU A 259 -11.90 -20.69 -13.21
N GLY A 260 -12.14 -19.55 -12.55
CA GLY A 260 -13.47 -19.10 -12.12
C GLY A 260 -13.84 -19.60 -10.73
#